data_AF-A0A9E5RAF4-F1
#
_entry.id   AF-A0A9E5RAF4-F1
#
_cell.length_a   1.000
_cell.length_b   1.000
_cell.length_c   1.000
_cell.angle_alpha   90.00
_cell.angle_beta   90.00
_cell.angle_gamma   90.00
#
_symmetry.space_group_name_H-M   'P 1'
#
loop_
_entity.id
_entity.type
_entity.pdbx_description
1 polymer ?
#
loop_
_entity_poly.entity_id
_entity_poly.type
_entity_poly.pdbx_seq_one_letter_code
_entity_poly.pdbx_strand_id
1 'polypeptide(L)' 'MISSDNPIGGWYGLKKGLRGRFGMYIPPQLEALGLAELEHKPRGNLG' A
#
# COMPACT_ATOMS: atom_id res chain seq x y z
N MET A 1 -2.13 15.46 -10.14
CA MET A 1 -2.13 15.04 -11.55
C MET A 1 -2.74 13.65 -11.62
N ILE A 2 -3.95 13.53 -12.17
CA ILE A 2 -4.51 12.24 -12.57
C ILE A 2 -4.01 12.06 -14.02
N SER A 3 -3.06 11.16 -14.23
CA SER A 3 -2.58 10.84 -15.57
C SER A 3 -3.66 10.04 -16.30
N SER A 4 -4.19 10.60 -17.39
CA SER A 4 -5.22 9.99 -18.24
C SER A 4 -4.72 8.75 -19.00
N ASP A 5 -3.41 8.51 -18.99
CA ASP A 5 -2.71 7.43 -19.69
C ASP A 5 -2.57 6.14 -18.86
N ASN A 6 -3.10 6.10 -17.64
CA ASN A 6 -3.08 4.87 -16.85
C ASN A 6 -4.35 4.05 -17.10
N PRO A 7 -4.32 2.96 -17.92
CA PRO A 7 -5.48 2.12 -18.17
C PRO A 7 -6.01 1.43 -16.90
N ILE A 8 -5.23 1.45 -15.81
CA ILE A 8 -5.53 0.78 -14.53
C ILE A 8 -6.40 1.66 -13.61
N GLY A 9 -6.76 2.89 -14.01
CA GLY A 9 -7.83 3.63 -13.33
C GLY A 9 -7.54 3.94 -11.85
N GLY A 10 -6.37 4.51 -11.58
CA GLY A 10 -5.98 5.01 -10.26
C GLY A 10 -5.38 3.93 -9.36
N TRP A 11 -4.15 4.18 -8.90
CA TRP A 11 -3.46 3.31 -7.95
C TRP A 11 -4.12 3.33 -6.57
N TYR A 12 -3.90 2.28 -5.78
CA TYR A 12 -4.31 2.22 -4.38
C TYR A 12 -3.81 3.47 -3.65
N GLY A 13 -4.73 4.23 -3.07
CA GLY A 13 -4.42 5.52 -2.44
C GLY A 13 -4.80 6.76 -3.26
N LEU A 14 -4.97 6.66 -4.57
CA LEU A 14 -5.33 7.82 -5.42
C LEU A 14 -6.85 7.98 -5.58
N LYS A 15 -7.64 6.90 -5.41
CA LYS A 15 -9.12 6.94 -5.42
C LYS A 15 -9.67 7.41 -4.06
N LYS A 16 -10.75 8.19 -4.08
CA LYS A 16 -11.48 8.64 -2.87
C LYS A 16 -11.87 7.42 -2.02
N GLY A 17 -11.52 7.44 -0.74
CA GLY A 17 -11.78 6.34 0.21
C GLY A 17 -10.70 5.24 0.27
N LEU A 18 -9.74 5.23 -0.64
CA LEU A 18 -8.61 4.27 -0.64
C LEU A 18 -7.27 4.89 -0.20
N ARG A 19 -7.25 6.20 0.08
CA ARG A 19 -6.09 6.90 0.67
C ARG A 19 -5.61 6.16 1.93
N GLY A 20 -4.30 5.91 2.01
CA GLY A 20 -3.68 5.21 3.13
C GLY A 20 -3.81 3.68 3.14
N ARG A 21 -4.70 3.09 2.34
CA ARG A 21 -4.84 1.62 2.27
C ARG A 21 -3.67 0.93 1.57
N PHE A 22 -2.93 1.66 0.73
CA PHE A 22 -1.70 1.14 0.12
C PHE A 22 -0.76 0.58 1.20
N GLY A 23 -0.46 1.34 2.25
CA GLY A 23 0.47 0.92 3.30
C GLY A 23 0.01 -0.25 4.17
N MET A 24 -1.27 -0.65 4.10
CA MET A 24 -1.82 -1.73 4.92
C MET A 24 -1.96 -3.05 4.15
N TYR A 25 -2.22 -3.01 2.84
CA TYR A 25 -2.58 -4.19 2.04
C TYR A 25 -1.67 -4.45 0.83
N ILE A 26 -0.65 -3.63 0.59
CA ILE A 26 0.31 -3.89 -0.50
C ILE A 26 1.64 -4.37 0.07
N PRO A 27 2.22 -3.74 1.11
CA PRO A 27 3.49 -4.19 1.68
C PRO A 27 3.48 -5.67 2.13
N PRO A 28 2.49 -6.17 2.90
CA PRO A 28 2.50 -7.56 3.36
C PRO A 28 2.40 -8.57 2.20
N GLN A 29 1.67 -8.22 1.13
CA GLN A 29 1.49 -9.05 -0.06
C GLN A 29 2.78 -9.10 -0.87
N LEU A 30 3.48 -7.98 -1.00
CA LEU A 30 4.78 -7.94 -1.67
C LEU A 30 5.83 -8.74 -0.89
N GLU A 31 5.80 -8.67 0.44
CA GLU A 31 6.65 -9.50 1.30
C GLU A 31 6.37 -10.99 1.14
N ALA A 32 5.09 -11.39 1.17
CA ALA A 32 4.70 -12.79 0.98
C ALA A 32 5.11 -13.35 -0.40
N LEU A 33 5.18 -12.49 -1.42
CA LEU A 33 5.64 -12.85 -2.77
C LEU A 33 7.17 -12.74 -2.93
N GLY A 34 7.90 -12.31 -1.90
CA GLY A 34 9.35 -12.09 -1.97
C GLY A 34 9.77 -10.92 -2.86
N LEU A 35 8.86 -9.99 -3.12
CA LEU A 35 9.08 -8.81 -3.97
C LEU A 35 9.51 -7.57 -3.18
N ALA A 36 9.38 -7.61 -1.85
CA ALA A 36 9.82 -6.56 -0.94
C ALA A 36 10.21 -7.16 0.42
N GLU A 37 11.11 -6.50 1.14
CA GLU A 37 11.44 -6.83 2.53
C GLU A 37 10.85 -5.75 3.45
N LEU A 38 10.17 -6.14 4.53
CA LEU A 38 9.62 -5.20 5.50
C LEU A 38 10.42 -5.20 6.80
N GLU A 39 10.62 -3.99 7.35
CA GLU A 39 11.19 -3.83 8.67
C GLU A 39 10.08 -4.00 9.73
N HIS A 40 10.07 -5.15 10.39
CA HIS A 40 9.12 -5.46 11.47
C HIS A 40 9.63 -4.91 12.81
N LYS A 41 9.58 -3.59 13.01
CA LYS A 41 9.79 -3.03 14.35
C LYS A 41 8.58 -3.37 15.23
N PRO A 42 8.78 -3.83 16.48
CA PRO A 42 7.68 -3.97 17.42
C PRO A 42 7.04 -2.60 17.61
N ARG A 43 5.86 -2.42 17.03
CA ARG A 43 5.08 -1.18 17.16
C ARG A 43 4.49 -1.21 18.56
N GLY A 44 4.91 -0.29 19.42
CA GLY A 44 4.40 -0.12 20.79
C GLY A 44 2.93 0.29 20.80
N ASN A 45 2.05 -0.64 20.45
CA ASN A 45 0.60 -0.54 20.56
C ASN A 45 0.15 -1.44 21.72
N LEU A 46 0.71 -1.23 22.91
CA LEU A 46 0.09 -1.67 24.16
C LEU A 46 -0.74 -0.48 24.65
N GLY A 47 -2.04 -0.53 24.37
CA GLY A 47 -3.03 0.19 25.16
C GLY A 47 -3.33 -0.59 26.42
#